data_AF-A0A5C1QP34-F1
#
_entry.id   AF-A0A5C1QP34-F1
#
_cell.length_a   1.000
_cell.length_b   1.000
_cell.length_c   1.000
_cell.angle_alpha   90.00
_cell.angle_beta   90.00
_cell.angle_gamma   90.00
#
_symmetry.space_group_name_H-M   'P 1'
#
loop_
_entity.id
_entity.type
_entity.pdbx_description
1 polymer ?
#
loop_
_entity_poly.entity_id
_entity_poly.type
_entity_poly.pdbx_seq_one_letter_code
_entity_poly.pdbx_strand_id
1 'polypeptide(L)'
;MDLAEIQESPKKALELIQQLTGTVEKRDAQIEQLKDELRLALHRKFGRSSEKIDPSQKDMFEEDTPSVEELVPKEQISVPPHRRTKAGRKPLDPSIPREDIIHDIPEEEKLCRCGHMLVKVDEVISERLKHIPEQIYVERHIRPKYACKNCEGS
;
A
#
# COMPACT_ATOMS: atom_id res chain seq x y z
N MET A 1 -61.40 -26.26 -4.43
CA MET A 1 -60.19 -25.47 -4.20
C MET A 1 -60.66 -24.09 -3.82
N ASP A 2 -60.49 -23.71 -2.56
CA ASP A 2 -61.16 -22.57 -1.94
C ASP A 2 -60.60 -21.25 -2.47
N LEU A 3 -61.48 -20.39 -2.99
CA LEU A 3 -61.14 -19.07 -3.54
C LEU A 3 -60.45 -18.15 -2.51
N ALA A 4 -60.62 -18.42 -1.22
CA ALA A 4 -59.97 -17.71 -0.12
C ALA A 4 -58.46 -17.98 -0.06
N GLU A 5 -58.03 -19.24 -0.28
CA GLU A 5 -56.62 -19.63 -0.22
C GLU A 5 -55.81 -19.00 -1.37
N ILE A 6 -56.44 -18.86 -2.54
CA ILE A 6 -55.85 -18.20 -3.72
C ILE A 6 -55.63 -16.70 -3.46
N GLN A 7 -56.54 -16.04 -2.73
CA GLN A 7 -56.42 -14.61 -2.41
C GLN A 7 -55.49 -14.31 -1.23
N GLU A 8 -55.22 -15.27 -0.35
CA GLU A 8 -54.27 -15.10 0.75
C GLU A 8 -52.79 -15.11 0.29
N SER A 9 -52.47 -15.88 -0.75
CA SER A 9 -51.10 -15.97 -1.28
C SER A 9 -50.54 -14.64 -1.84
N PRO A 10 -51.24 -13.84 -2.66
CA PRO A 10 -50.73 -12.55 -3.14
C PRO A 10 -50.69 -11.48 -2.04
N LYS A 11 -51.58 -11.55 -1.03
CA LYS A 11 -51.59 -10.61 0.10
C LYS A 11 -50.33 -10.76 0.95
N LYS A 12 -49.97 -12.01 1.28
CA LYS A 12 -48.73 -12.32 2.02
C LYS A 12 -47.48 -11.90 1.23
N ALA A 13 -47.49 -12.08 -0.10
CA ALA A 13 -46.40 -11.62 -0.95
C ALA A 13 -46.26 -10.09 -0.96
N LEU A 14 -47.37 -9.36 -1.00
CA LEU A 14 -47.37 -7.89 -1.01
C LEU A 14 -46.91 -7.30 0.34
N GLU A 15 -47.31 -7.91 1.45
CA GLU A 15 -46.84 -7.56 2.79
C GLU A 15 -45.32 -7.81 2.94
N LEU A 16 -44.83 -8.94 2.42
CA LEU A 16 -43.39 -9.23 2.40
C LEU A 16 -42.62 -8.22 1.55
N ILE A 17 -43.14 -7.84 0.38
CA ILE A 17 -42.52 -6.80 -0.46
C ILE A 17 -42.43 -5.48 0.29
N GLN A 18 -43.50 -5.05 0.99
CA GLN A 18 -43.49 -3.82 1.79
C GLN A 18 -42.46 -3.88 2.94
N GLN A 19 -42.34 -5.03 3.60
CA GLN A 19 -41.32 -5.22 4.63
C GLN A 19 -39.91 -5.13 4.03
N LEU A 20 -39.67 -5.81 2.91
CA LEU A 20 -38.38 -5.80 2.24
C LEU A 20 -38.01 -4.39 1.74
N THR A 21 -38.94 -3.66 1.10
CA THR A 21 -38.68 -2.27 0.66
C THR A 21 -38.34 -1.37 1.85
N GLY A 22 -39.08 -1.48 2.96
CA GLY A 22 -38.77 -0.74 4.18
C GLY A 22 -37.41 -1.12 4.79
N THR A 23 -36.97 -2.38 4.66
CA THR A 23 -35.61 -2.76 5.08
C THR A 23 -34.54 -2.19 4.15
N VAL A 24 -34.77 -2.19 2.84
CA VAL A 24 -33.84 -1.63 1.85
C VAL A 24 -33.66 -0.14 2.09
N GLU A 25 -34.73 0.62 2.24
CA GLU A 25 -34.69 2.06 2.52
C GLU A 25 -33.88 2.38 3.80
N LYS A 26 -34.09 1.60 4.87
CA LYS A 26 -33.32 1.75 6.12
C LYS A 26 -31.83 1.46 5.92
N ARG A 27 -31.49 0.44 5.13
CA ARG A 27 -30.09 0.10 4.84
C ARG A 27 -29.44 1.15 3.94
N ASP A 28 -30.15 1.67 2.95
CA ASP A 28 -29.64 2.72 2.07
C ASP A 28 -29.35 4.00 2.83
N ALA A 29 -30.26 4.42 3.73
CA ALA A 29 -30.02 5.55 4.63
C ALA A 29 -28.77 5.34 5.51
N GLN A 30 -28.58 4.13 6.04
CA GLN A 30 -27.39 3.79 6.82
C GLN A 30 -26.10 3.82 5.97
N ILE A 31 -26.17 3.35 4.73
CA ILE A 31 -25.06 3.38 3.78
C ILE A 31 -24.66 4.82 3.47
N GLU A 32 -25.63 5.71 3.25
CA GLU A 32 -25.36 7.13 3.01
C GLU A 32 -24.67 7.80 4.21
N GLN A 33 -25.16 7.55 5.42
CA GLN A 33 -24.53 8.05 6.65
C GLN A 33 -23.08 7.57 6.79
N LEU A 34 -22.82 6.28 6.58
CA LEU A 34 -21.47 5.71 6.65
C LEU A 34 -20.54 6.27 5.56
N LYS A 35 -21.06 6.53 4.35
CA LYS A 35 -20.29 7.15 3.27
C LYS A 35 -19.87 8.59 3.62
N ASP A 36 -20.75 9.36 4.25
CA ASP A 36 -20.45 10.72 4.67
C ASP A 36 -19.42 10.75 5.81
N GLU A 37 -19.55 9.86 6.79
CA GLU A 37 -18.55 9.68 7.85
C GLU A 37 -17.18 9.31 7.28
N LEU A 38 -17.15 8.38 6.32
CA LEU A 38 -15.92 7.99 5.63
C LEU A 38 -15.29 9.17 4.88
N ARG A 39 -16.09 9.94 4.14
CA ARG A 39 -15.61 11.13 3.42
C ARG A 39 -14.99 12.14 4.39
N LEU A 40 -15.64 12.38 5.53
CA LEU A 40 -15.14 13.28 6.57
C LEU A 40 -13.83 12.77 7.20
N ALA A 41 -13.74 11.48 7.48
CA ALA A 41 -12.52 10.85 8.02
C ALA A 41 -11.35 10.94 7.03
N LEU A 42 -11.60 10.67 5.75
CA LEU A 42 -10.60 10.81 4.68
C LEU A 42 -10.14 12.26 4.53
N HIS A 43 -11.07 13.23 4.55
CA HIS A 43 -10.73 14.64 4.50
C HIS A 43 -9.88 15.08 5.71
N ARG A 44 -10.22 14.62 6.93
CA ARG A 44 -9.40 14.91 8.12
C ARG A 44 -7.99 14.32 8.02
N LYS A 45 -7.85 13.10 7.47
CA LYS A 45 -6.58 12.38 7.37
C LYS A 45 -5.69 12.92 6.24
N PHE A 46 -6.27 13.22 5.09
CA PHE A 46 -5.55 13.55 3.86
C PHE A 46 -5.74 14.99 3.38
N GLY A 47 -6.83 15.68 3.74
CA GLY A 47 -7.09 17.07 3.33
C GLY A 47 -6.03 18.06 3.83
N ARG A 48 -5.57 17.92 5.09
CA ARG A 48 -4.45 18.73 5.62
C ARG A 48 -3.11 18.51 4.90
N SER A 49 -3.00 17.46 4.07
CA SER A 49 -1.76 17.17 3.33
C SER A 49 -1.68 17.90 1.99
N SER A 50 -2.79 18.37 1.41
CA SER A 50 -2.78 19.15 0.16
C SER A 50 -2.68 20.66 0.37
N GLU A 51 -2.84 21.17 1.60
CA GLU A 51 -2.62 22.59 1.95
C GLU A 51 -1.17 22.91 2.34
N LYS A 52 -0.21 22.03 2.00
CA LYS A 52 1.20 22.42 2.05
C LYS A 52 1.47 23.33 0.86
N ILE A 53 1.16 24.62 1.04
CA ILE A 53 1.60 25.69 0.15
C ILE A 53 3.12 25.58 0.10
N ASP A 54 3.65 25.27 -1.07
CA ASP A 54 5.09 25.29 -1.29
C ASP A 54 5.59 26.72 -0.99
N PRO A 55 6.68 26.90 -0.22
CA PRO A 55 7.22 28.22 0.05
C PRO A 55 7.43 29.06 -1.22
N SER A 56 7.77 28.42 -2.35
CA SER A 56 7.92 29.08 -3.66
C SER A 56 6.60 29.55 -4.28
N GLN A 57 5.45 29.03 -3.83
CA GLN A 57 4.13 29.45 -4.30
C GLN A 57 3.68 30.78 -3.68
N LYS A 58 4.30 31.22 -2.58
CA LYS A 58 4.07 32.55 -2.00
C LYS A 58 4.67 33.66 -2.86
N ASP A 59 5.87 33.41 -3.41
CA ASP A 59 6.57 34.36 -4.29
C ASP A 59 5.81 34.60 -5.62
N MET A 60 4.88 33.72 -5.99
CA MET A 60 4.08 33.85 -7.22
C MET A 60 3.00 34.95 -7.13
N PHE A 61 2.71 35.45 -5.92
CA PHE A 61 1.71 36.52 -5.68
C PHE A 61 2.33 37.82 -5.14
N GLU A 62 3.63 37.86 -4.90
CA GLU A 62 4.37 39.02 -4.38
C GLU A 62 5.27 39.62 -5.46
N GLU A 63 4.72 39.95 -6.63
CA GLU A 63 5.34 40.95 -7.52
C GLU A 63 4.89 42.35 -7.04
N ASP A 64 5.86 43.15 -6.58
CA ASP A 64 5.77 44.57 -6.25
C ASP A 64 5.18 44.98 -4.89
N THR A 65 5.88 44.65 -3.80
CA THR A 65 6.02 45.63 -2.69
C THR A 65 7.48 45.71 -2.26
N PRO A 66 8.08 46.91 -2.12
CA PRO A 66 9.38 47.03 -1.46
C PRO A 66 9.17 46.72 0.02
N SER A 67 9.40 45.46 0.39
CA SER A 67 9.48 45.04 1.78
C SER A 67 10.64 45.82 2.42
N VAL A 68 10.30 46.76 3.31
CA VAL A 68 11.26 47.37 4.21
C VAL A 68 11.69 46.26 5.16
N GLU A 69 12.85 45.67 4.89
CA GLU A 69 13.49 44.70 5.77
C GLU A 69 13.90 45.40 7.07
N GLU A 70 12.98 45.51 8.02
CA GLU A 70 13.36 45.61 9.42
C GLU A 70 14.05 44.29 9.79
N LEU A 71 15.38 44.30 9.70
CA LEU A 71 16.27 43.29 10.23
C LEU A 71 16.16 43.28 11.75
N VAL A 72 15.07 42.71 12.26
CA VAL A 72 14.99 42.27 13.65
C VAL A 72 16.05 41.18 13.79
N PRO A 73 17.04 41.31 14.68
CA PRO A 73 18.04 40.27 14.86
C PRO A 73 17.33 39.05 15.47
N LYS A 74 16.92 38.13 14.60
CA LYS A 74 16.50 36.79 15.01
C LYS A 74 17.73 36.17 15.65
N GLU A 75 17.67 35.95 16.96
CA GLU A 75 18.65 35.14 17.68
C GLU A 75 18.82 33.83 16.91
N GLN A 76 19.99 33.66 16.30
CA GLN A 76 20.34 32.43 15.61
C GLN A 76 20.53 31.36 16.67
N ILE A 77 19.46 30.62 16.95
CA ILE A 77 19.55 29.42 17.79
C ILE A 77 20.41 28.44 17.00
N SER A 78 21.67 28.31 17.43
CA SER A 78 22.59 27.30 16.90
C SER A 78 22.07 25.92 17.31
N VAL A 79 21.33 25.29 16.40
CA VAL A 79 20.91 23.90 16.58
C VAL A 79 22.10 23.02 16.20
N PRO A 80 22.61 22.17 17.11
CA PRO A 80 23.71 21.27 16.78
C PRO A 80 23.31 20.34 15.64
N PRO A 81 24.24 20.01 14.72
CA PRO A 81 23.95 19.15 13.59
C PRO A 81 23.58 17.75 14.08
N HIS A 82 22.29 17.42 14.05
CA HIS A 82 21.83 16.06 14.28
C HIS A 82 21.98 15.24 13.00
N ARG A 83 22.83 14.20 13.05
CA ARG A 83 22.89 13.18 12.00
C ARG A 83 21.62 12.33 12.04
N ARG A 84 20.67 12.64 11.17
CA ARG A 84 19.45 11.84 10.96
C ARG A 84 19.88 10.44 10.52
N THR A 85 19.78 9.45 11.40
CA THR A 85 19.97 8.05 11.02
C THR A 85 18.86 7.70 10.05
N LYS A 86 19.22 7.33 8.81
CA LYS A 86 18.24 6.85 7.83
C LYS A 86 17.48 5.69 8.46
N ALA A 87 16.17 5.86 8.66
CA ALA A 87 15.30 4.80 9.13
C ALA A 87 15.15 3.76 8.00
N GLY A 88 16.14 2.87 7.88
CA GLY A 88 16.05 1.71 7.02
C GLY A 88 14.98 0.75 7.54
N ARG A 89 14.51 -0.15 6.67
CA ARG A 89 13.65 -1.25 7.12
C ARG A 89 14.44 -2.09 8.11
N LYS A 90 13.88 -2.30 9.31
CA LYS A 90 14.44 -3.26 10.26
C LYS A 90 14.29 -4.66 9.66
N PRO A 91 15.29 -5.55 9.82
CA PRO A 91 15.16 -6.93 9.39
C PRO A 91 14.01 -7.61 10.12
N LEU A 92 13.41 -8.63 9.50
CA LEU A 92 12.38 -9.46 10.12
C LEU A 92 12.99 -10.28 11.26
N ASP A 93 12.18 -10.59 12.27
CA ASP A 93 12.63 -11.34 13.44
C ASP A 93 13.16 -12.72 13.03
N PRO A 94 14.37 -13.14 13.48
CA PRO A 94 14.93 -14.44 13.16
C PRO A 94 14.12 -15.62 13.71
N SER A 95 13.30 -15.43 14.74
CA SER A 95 12.48 -16.48 15.37
C SER A 95 11.30 -16.96 14.51
N ILE A 96 10.88 -16.17 13.53
CA ILE A 96 9.77 -16.52 12.64
C ILE A 96 10.25 -17.58 11.63
N PRO A 97 9.50 -18.67 11.41
CA PRO A 97 9.88 -19.73 10.47
C PRO A 97 10.03 -19.18 9.03
N ARG A 98 11.03 -19.67 8.30
CA ARG A 98 11.33 -19.28 6.91
C ARG A 98 11.07 -20.44 5.96
N GLU A 99 10.42 -20.15 4.84
CA GLU A 99 10.24 -21.06 3.71
C GLU A 99 11.00 -20.54 2.49
N ASP A 100 11.82 -21.40 1.88
CA ASP A 100 12.65 -21.04 0.73
C ASP A 100 11.94 -21.33 -0.58
N ILE A 101 11.78 -20.30 -1.40
CA ILE A 101 11.21 -20.40 -2.74
C ILE A 101 12.32 -20.04 -3.74
N ILE A 102 12.87 -21.06 -4.39
CA ILE A 102 13.95 -20.91 -5.36
C ILE A 102 13.35 -20.65 -6.75
N HIS A 103 13.65 -19.48 -7.30
CA HIS A 103 13.33 -19.11 -8.67
C HIS A 103 14.57 -19.32 -9.54
N ASP A 104 14.76 -20.57 -9.99
CA ASP A 104 15.89 -20.95 -10.84
C ASP A 104 15.52 -20.94 -12.33
N ILE A 105 16.52 -20.78 -13.18
CA ILE A 105 16.38 -20.94 -14.64
C ILE A 105 16.41 -22.43 -15.00
N PRO A 106 15.74 -22.84 -16.11
CA PRO A 106 15.80 -24.21 -16.58
C PRO A 106 17.24 -24.61 -16.94
N GLU A 107 17.53 -25.92 -16.88
CA GLU A 107 18.89 -26.44 -17.11
C GLU A 107 19.43 -26.11 -18.51
N GLU A 108 18.54 -26.05 -19.51
CA GLU A 108 18.87 -25.70 -20.89
C GLU A 108 19.43 -24.26 -21.02
N GLU A 109 18.93 -23.33 -20.19
CA GLU A 109 19.38 -21.93 -20.16
C GLU A 109 20.65 -21.75 -19.31
N LYS A 110 21.12 -22.79 -18.61
CA LYS A 110 22.40 -22.78 -17.89
C LYS A 110 23.61 -23.00 -18.80
N LEU A 111 23.41 -23.01 -20.13
CA LEU A 111 24.48 -23.06 -21.11
C LEU A 111 24.77 -21.66 -21.66
N CYS A 112 26.02 -21.24 -21.54
CA CYS A 112 26.47 -20.00 -22.17
C CYS A 112 26.57 -20.18 -23.69
N ARG A 113 26.49 -19.08 -24.43
CA ARG A 113 26.71 -19.05 -25.89
C ARG A 113 28.09 -19.55 -26.31
N CYS A 114 29.08 -19.52 -25.42
CA CYS A 114 30.42 -20.07 -25.64
C CYS A 114 30.52 -21.59 -25.39
N GLY A 115 29.39 -22.27 -25.14
CA GLY A 115 29.32 -23.72 -24.92
C GLY A 115 29.70 -24.19 -23.52
N HIS A 116 30.04 -23.28 -22.60
CA HIS A 116 30.36 -23.62 -21.21
C HIS A 116 29.15 -23.50 -20.29
N MET A 117 29.08 -24.34 -19.26
CA MET A 117 28.07 -24.25 -18.22
C MET A 117 28.22 -22.95 -17.41
N LEU A 118 27.11 -22.26 -17.20
CA LEU A 118 27.06 -21.11 -16.31
C LEU A 118 27.22 -21.57 -14.86
N VAL A 119 27.99 -20.81 -14.09
CA VAL A 119 28.24 -21.07 -12.67
C VAL A 119 27.39 -20.10 -11.86
N LYS A 120 26.79 -20.57 -10.76
CA LYS A 120 26.10 -19.69 -9.81
C LYS A 120 27.14 -18.78 -9.14
N VAL A 121 27.01 -17.47 -9.36
CA VAL A 121 27.97 -16.47 -8.85
C VAL A 121 27.43 -15.75 -7.62
N ASP A 122 26.16 -15.40 -7.65
CA ASP A 122 25.52 -14.59 -6.61
C ASP A 122 24.05 -14.99 -6.50
N GLU A 123 23.36 -14.51 -5.48
CA GLU A 123 21.92 -14.73 -5.33
C GLU A 123 21.25 -13.49 -4.74
N VAL A 124 20.08 -13.16 -5.28
CA VAL A 124 19.25 -12.09 -4.74
C VAL A 124 18.20 -12.71 -3.85
N ILE A 125 18.27 -12.38 -2.56
CA ILE A 125 17.34 -12.85 -1.55
C ILE A 125 16.34 -11.74 -1.24
N SER A 126 15.06 -12.03 -1.38
CA SER A 126 13.94 -11.15 -0.98
C SER A 126 13.08 -11.84 0.06
N GLU A 127 12.93 -11.23 1.23
CA GLU A 127 12.07 -11.75 2.29
C GLU A 127 10.69 -11.07 2.29
N ARG A 128 9.62 -11.85 2.48
CA ARG A 128 8.25 -11.37 2.63
C ARG A 128 7.56 -12.05 3.81
N LEU A 129 7.05 -11.24 4.75
CA LEU A 129 6.22 -11.76 5.84
C LEU A 129 4.85 -12.17 5.30
N LYS A 130 4.46 -13.43 5.52
CA LYS A 130 3.14 -13.97 5.25
C LYS A 130 2.40 -14.18 6.56
N HIS A 131 1.14 -13.79 6.54
CA HIS A 131 0.22 -13.94 7.66
C HIS A 131 -0.99 -14.72 7.17
N ILE A 132 -1.08 -15.97 7.61
CA ILE A 132 -2.28 -16.78 7.52
C ILE A 132 -2.94 -16.70 8.90
N PRO A 133 -4.29 -16.66 9.03
CA PRO A 133 -4.95 -16.57 10.33
C PRO A 133 -4.44 -17.57 11.38
N GLU A 134 -3.91 -18.71 10.95
CA GLU A 134 -3.38 -19.77 11.80
C GLU A 134 -1.86 -19.67 12.07
N GLN A 135 -1.08 -19.05 11.17
CA GLN A 135 0.39 -19.08 11.22
C GLN A 135 1.04 -17.85 10.57
N ILE A 136 2.18 -17.45 11.10
CA ILE A 136 3.04 -16.39 10.53
C ILE A 136 4.37 -17.02 10.13
N TYR A 137 4.77 -16.81 8.88
CA TYR A 137 6.05 -17.29 8.36
C TYR A 137 6.62 -16.27 7.36
N VAL A 138 7.91 -16.40 7.05
CA VAL A 138 8.61 -15.56 6.09
C VAL A 138 8.90 -16.37 4.83
N GLU A 139 8.35 -15.93 3.69
CA GLU A 139 8.73 -16.44 2.38
C GLU A 139 10.05 -15.80 1.95
N ARG A 140 11.08 -16.62 1.78
CA ARG A 140 12.40 -16.20 1.29
C ARG A 140 12.51 -16.58 -0.18
N HIS A 141 12.36 -15.59 -1.05
CA HIS A 141 12.55 -15.76 -2.48
C HIS A 141 14.03 -15.65 -2.83
N ILE A 142 14.60 -16.75 -3.31
CA ILE A 142 15.99 -16.86 -3.72
C ILE A 142 16.04 -16.87 -5.24
N ARG A 143 16.73 -15.89 -5.84
CA ARG A 143 16.97 -15.80 -7.28
C ARG A 143 18.48 -15.95 -7.54
N PRO A 144 18.96 -17.15 -7.89
CA PRO A 144 20.34 -17.36 -8.27
C PRO A 144 20.71 -16.54 -9.52
N LYS A 145 21.89 -15.95 -9.51
CA LYS A 145 22.54 -15.33 -10.66
C LYS A 145 23.62 -16.25 -11.19
N TYR A 146 23.60 -16.43 -12.49
CA TYR A 146 24.53 -17.29 -13.21
C TYR A 146 25.44 -16.46 -14.11
N ALA A 147 26.73 -16.79 -14.16
CA ALA A 147 27.66 -16.17 -15.10
C ALA A 147 28.63 -17.22 -15.67
N CYS A 148 29.17 -16.92 -16.85
CA CYS A 148 30.18 -17.76 -17.48
C CYS A 148 31.58 -17.27 -17.09
N LYS A 149 32.37 -18.11 -16.42
CA LYS A 149 33.76 -17.81 -16.06
C LYS A 149 34.65 -17.50 -17.28
N ASN A 150 34.33 -18.08 -18.44
CA ASN A 150 35.13 -17.93 -19.65
C ASN A 150 34.80 -16.66 -20.45
N CYS A 151 33.65 -16.02 -20.19
CA CYS A 151 33.23 -14.76 -20.82
C CYS A 151 33.24 -13.59 -19.83
N GLU A 152 33.68 -13.83 -18.59
CA GLU A 152 33.82 -12.81 -17.56
C GLU A 152 35.01 -11.90 -17.93
N GLY A 153 34.71 -10.80 -18.63
CA GLY A 153 35.72 -9.81 -19.08
C GLY A 153 35.89 -9.65 -20.58
N SER A 154 34.98 -10.22 -21.40
CA SER A 154 34.88 -9.94 -22.85
C SER A 154 33.97 -8.75 -23.14
#